data_AF-A0A3N6NQL8-F1
#
_entry.id   AF-A0A3N6NQL8-F1
#
_cell.length_a   1.000
_cell.length_b   1.000
_cell.length_c   1.000
_cell.angle_alpha   90.00
_cell.angle_beta   90.00
_cell.angle_gamma   90.00
#
_symmetry.space_group_name_H-M   'P 1'
#
loop_
_entity.id
_entity.type
_entity.pdbx_description
1 polymer ?
#
loop_
_entity_poly.entity_id
_entity_poly.type
_entity_poly.pdbx_seq_one_letter_code
_entity_poly.pdbx_strand_id
1 'polypeptide(L)'
;MATGGHSSAHGIIGNRFLANGRSIDGSSLSALLTLGSERGGVLTATTIGEVLAAHGRAMLTIRSQSQGSFGLSSWGSWQTGAPAFWVHDPSKFSSTAAVHRTASSFPLLPPDERPARATIERVVDLFFSFLKKEALPEVSLLWLSEPDITYHMFGLQHPTAREVLHEVDRQFGRIFAWWSEKGEREGVQLILASDHGHAIIGEKVSVLNHLQRSGFKVGYELTPDVDAQ
;
A
#
# COMPACT_ATOMS: atom_id res chain seq x y z
N MET A 1 -0.34 10.11 -2.51
CA MET A 1 -0.66 9.79 -3.92
C MET A 1 -2.16 9.92 -4.23
N ALA A 2 -3.05 9.24 -3.50
CA ALA A 2 -4.48 9.19 -3.84
C ALA A 2 -5.22 10.54 -3.85
N THR A 3 -4.71 11.56 -3.17
CA THR A 3 -5.37 12.88 -3.02
C THR A 3 -4.67 14.02 -3.78
N GLY A 4 -3.45 13.81 -4.26
CA GLY A 4 -2.59 14.88 -4.79
C GLY A 4 -2.16 15.96 -3.77
N GLY A 5 -2.60 15.88 -2.51
CA GLY A 5 -2.27 16.83 -1.45
C GLY A 5 -1.05 16.40 -0.62
N HIS A 6 -0.49 17.35 0.13
CA HIS A 6 0.52 17.09 1.16
C HIS A 6 -0.10 16.40 2.39
N SER A 7 0.71 15.79 3.24
CA SER A 7 0.27 15.11 4.48
C SER A 7 -0.60 15.99 5.40
N SER A 8 -0.29 17.28 5.47
CA SER A 8 -1.08 18.27 6.21
C SER A 8 -2.47 18.53 5.62
N ALA A 9 -2.68 18.24 4.34
CA ALA A 9 -3.96 18.43 3.65
C ALA A 9 -4.86 17.20 3.74
N HIS A 10 -4.30 15.98 3.62
CA HIS A 10 -5.07 14.74 3.64
C HIS A 10 -5.11 14.02 4.99
N GLY A 11 -4.37 14.51 5.99
CA GLY A 11 -4.48 14.08 7.39
C GLY A 11 -3.70 12.81 7.75
N ILE A 12 -3.00 12.18 6.79
CA ILE A 12 -2.13 11.03 7.04
C ILE A 12 -0.69 11.52 7.12
N ILE A 13 -0.20 11.67 8.35
CA ILE A 13 1.09 12.32 8.65
C ILE A 13 2.23 11.33 8.93
N GLY A 14 1.94 10.02 8.98
CA GLY A 14 2.92 8.98 9.18
C GLY A 14 2.29 7.59 9.19
N ASN A 15 3.13 6.55 9.25
CA ASN A 15 2.67 5.16 9.34
C ASN A 15 1.99 4.86 10.68
N ARG A 16 2.43 5.55 11.74
CA ARG A 16 1.77 5.61 13.04
C ARG A 16 1.65 7.07 13.45
N PHE A 17 0.48 7.47 13.91
CA PHE A 17 0.21 8.86 14.26
C PHE A 17 -0.82 8.96 15.39
N LEU A 18 -0.79 10.07 16.10
CA LEU A 18 -1.80 10.37 17.13
C LEU A 18 -2.98 11.08 16.48
N ALA A 19 -4.19 10.55 16.67
CA ALA A 19 -5.43 11.21 16.30
C ALA A 19 -6.42 11.10 17.45
N ASN A 20 -7.04 12.22 17.84
CA ASN A 20 -8.01 12.29 18.94
C ASN A 20 -7.50 11.67 20.26
N GLY A 21 -6.22 11.89 20.58
CA GLY A 21 -5.59 11.34 21.79
C GLY A 21 -5.32 9.84 21.75
N ARG A 22 -5.42 9.19 20.58
CA ARG A 22 -5.17 7.75 20.41
C ARG A 22 -4.11 7.52 19.35
N SER A 23 -3.22 6.55 19.60
CA SER A 23 -2.26 6.09 18.61
C SER A 23 -2.99 5.26 17.55
N ILE A 24 -2.83 5.64 16.28
CA ILE A 24 -3.40 4.98 15.12
C ILE A 24 -2.28 4.31 14.34
N ASP A 25 -2.43 3.02 14.08
CA ASP A 25 -1.57 2.30 13.14
C ASP A 25 -2.19 2.34 11.74
N GLY A 26 -1.56 3.09 10.83
CA GLY A 26 -2.01 3.26 9.45
C GLY A 26 -1.93 1.98 8.60
N SER A 27 -1.27 0.93 9.09
CA SER A 27 -1.30 -0.39 8.47
C SER A 27 -2.60 -1.18 8.76
N SER A 28 -3.37 -0.75 9.77
CA SER A 28 -4.60 -1.41 10.20
C SER A 28 -5.84 -0.73 9.61
N LEU A 29 -6.53 -1.43 8.71
CA LEU A 29 -7.79 -0.93 8.14
C LEU A 29 -8.86 -0.73 9.23
N SER A 30 -8.97 -1.63 10.20
CA SER A 30 -9.96 -1.51 11.26
C SER A 30 -9.73 -0.29 12.15
N ALA A 31 -8.46 0.03 12.45
CA ALA A 31 -8.11 1.25 13.18
C ALA A 31 -8.51 2.51 12.40
N LEU A 32 -8.23 2.53 11.09
CA LEU A 32 -8.62 3.63 10.20
C LEU A 32 -10.14 3.77 10.10
N LEU A 33 -10.88 2.68 9.92
CA LEU A 33 -12.35 2.72 9.85
C LEU A 33 -12.98 3.21 11.16
N THR A 34 -12.42 2.81 12.30
CA THR A 34 -12.84 3.30 13.62
C THR A 34 -12.59 4.79 13.75
N LEU A 35 -11.43 5.28 13.30
CA LEU A 35 -11.14 6.72 13.26
C LEU A 35 -12.17 7.48 12.39
N GLY A 36 -12.50 6.93 11.23
CA GLY A 36 -13.42 7.56 10.29
C GLY A 36 -14.85 7.67 10.80
N SER A 37 -15.35 6.66 11.51
CA SER A 37 -16.73 6.64 12.03
C SER A 37 -16.96 7.65 13.16
N GLU A 38 -15.92 8.00 13.92
CA GLU A 38 -16.02 8.91 15.06
C GLU A 38 -16.05 10.41 14.67
N ARG A 39 -15.53 10.79 13.49
CA ARG A 39 -15.22 12.20 13.17
C ARG A 39 -15.50 12.64 11.73
N GLY A 40 -16.19 11.84 10.92
CA GLY A 40 -16.66 12.26 9.59
C GLY A 40 -15.72 11.97 8.42
N GLY A 41 -14.77 11.05 8.59
CA GLY A 41 -13.90 10.58 7.49
C GLY A 41 -12.51 10.16 7.95
N VAL A 42 -11.88 9.26 7.18
CA VAL A 42 -10.48 8.83 7.41
C VAL A 42 -9.48 9.81 6.81
N LEU A 43 -9.85 10.42 5.68
CA LEU A 43 -9.04 11.40 4.95
C LEU A 43 -9.76 12.75 4.97
N THR A 44 -8.99 13.83 5.10
CA THR A 44 -9.52 15.21 5.11
C THR A 44 -9.54 15.85 3.71
N ALA A 45 -9.04 15.14 2.69
CA ALA A 45 -9.02 15.58 1.31
C ALA A 45 -9.64 14.52 0.42
N THR A 46 -10.36 14.96 -0.62
CA THR A 46 -10.99 14.07 -1.59
C THR A 46 -9.95 13.22 -2.32
N THR A 47 -10.21 11.93 -2.43
CA THR A 47 -9.35 11.01 -3.18
C THR A 47 -9.77 10.90 -4.64
N ILE A 48 -8.85 10.45 -5.49
CA ILE A 48 -9.17 10.08 -6.88
C ILE A 48 -10.24 8.99 -6.95
N GLY A 49 -10.29 8.06 -5.99
CA GLY A 49 -11.32 7.03 -5.93
C GLY A 49 -12.72 7.61 -5.69
N GLU A 50 -12.83 8.59 -4.78
CA GLU A 50 -14.09 9.33 -4.55
C GLU A 50 -14.49 10.15 -5.79
N VAL A 51 -13.55 10.83 -6.43
CA VAL A 51 -13.81 11.59 -7.66
C VAL A 51 -14.32 10.67 -8.78
N LEU A 52 -13.69 9.51 -8.99
CA LEU A 52 -14.12 8.55 -10.01
C LEU A 52 -15.52 8.01 -9.71
N ALA A 53 -15.76 7.59 -8.47
CA ALA A 53 -17.06 7.08 -8.05
C ALA A 53 -18.19 8.11 -8.25
N ALA A 54 -17.94 9.39 -7.92
CA ALA A 54 -18.90 10.48 -8.14
C ALA A 54 -19.27 10.69 -9.62
N HIS A 55 -18.44 10.23 -10.55
CA HIS A 55 -18.67 10.32 -12.01
C HIS A 55 -19.04 8.96 -12.64
N GLY A 56 -19.40 7.96 -11.84
CA GLY A 56 -19.75 6.62 -12.33
C GLY A 56 -18.59 5.89 -13.01
N ARG A 57 -17.35 6.27 -12.67
CA ARG A 57 -16.11 5.69 -13.18
C ARG A 57 -15.49 4.77 -12.14
N ALA A 58 -14.63 3.86 -12.58
CA ALA A 58 -14.04 2.86 -11.70
C ALA A 58 -12.51 2.97 -11.64
N MET A 59 -11.95 2.44 -10.56
CA MET A 59 -10.52 2.23 -10.42
C MET A 59 -10.23 0.78 -10.07
N LEU A 60 -9.46 0.10 -10.92
CA LEU A 60 -8.89 -1.21 -10.61
C LEU A 60 -7.73 -1.04 -9.64
N THR A 61 -7.73 -1.80 -8.55
CA THR A 61 -6.64 -1.76 -7.57
C THR A 61 -6.10 -3.17 -7.33
N ILE A 62 -4.80 -3.41 -7.53
CA ILE A 62 -4.14 -4.71 -7.25
C ILE A 62 -2.85 -4.43 -6.46
N ARG A 63 -2.79 -4.82 -5.18
CA ARG A 63 -1.69 -4.37 -4.31
C ARG A 63 -1.27 -5.42 -3.29
N SER A 64 0.00 -5.37 -2.90
CA SER A 64 0.64 -6.23 -1.88
C SER A 64 1.02 -5.53 -0.57
N GLN A 65 0.58 -4.30 -0.38
CA GLN A 65 0.85 -3.53 0.84
C GLN A 65 0.07 -4.06 2.07
N SER A 66 0.27 -3.41 3.21
CA SER A 66 -0.61 -3.56 4.38
C SER A 66 -2.07 -3.26 4.04
N GLN A 67 -2.97 -3.84 4.82
CA GLN A 67 -4.41 -3.70 4.63
C GLN A 67 -4.84 -2.21 4.72
N GLY A 68 -4.34 -1.47 5.70
CA GLY A 68 -4.66 -0.06 5.87
C GLY A 68 -4.18 0.79 4.70
N SER A 69 -2.94 0.57 4.23
CA SER A 69 -2.40 1.31 3.08
C SER A 69 -3.13 0.97 1.77
N PHE A 70 -3.56 -0.29 1.59
CA PHE A 70 -4.48 -0.66 0.50
C PHE A 70 -5.74 0.21 0.57
N GLY A 71 -6.43 0.20 1.72
CA GLY A 71 -7.70 0.91 1.91
C GLY A 71 -7.59 2.43 1.71
N LEU A 72 -6.50 3.06 2.18
CA LEU A 72 -6.25 4.50 2.01
C LEU A 72 -5.98 4.85 0.54
N SER A 73 -5.20 4.04 -0.16
CA SER A 73 -4.77 4.35 -1.54
C SER A 73 -5.88 4.26 -2.58
N SER A 74 -6.90 3.45 -2.31
CA SER A 74 -8.08 3.26 -3.18
C SER A 74 -9.38 3.67 -2.49
N TRP A 75 -9.28 4.51 -1.45
CA TRP A 75 -10.42 5.02 -0.70
C TRP A 75 -11.48 5.63 -1.63
N GLY A 76 -12.75 5.39 -1.35
CA GLY A 76 -13.87 5.78 -2.22
C GLY A 76 -14.12 4.83 -3.40
N SER A 77 -13.10 4.11 -3.90
CA SER A 77 -13.26 3.20 -5.04
C SER A 77 -13.73 1.79 -4.62
N TRP A 78 -12.99 1.14 -3.72
CA TRP A 78 -13.35 -0.23 -3.30
C TRP A 78 -14.69 -0.29 -2.54
N GLN A 79 -15.04 0.82 -1.85
CA GLN A 79 -16.30 0.95 -1.11
C GLN A 79 -17.53 0.99 -2.02
N THR A 80 -17.35 1.36 -3.30
CA THR A 80 -18.44 1.41 -4.29
C THR A 80 -18.47 0.17 -5.18
N GLY A 81 -17.73 -0.89 -4.83
CA GLY A 81 -17.71 -2.16 -5.55
C GLY A 81 -16.78 -2.20 -6.76
N ALA A 82 -15.90 -1.20 -6.94
CA ALA A 82 -14.89 -1.24 -7.99
C ALA A 82 -13.92 -2.44 -7.79
N PRO A 83 -13.31 -2.98 -8.86
CA PRO A 83 -12.41 -4.13 -8.76
C PRO A 83 -11.22 -3.88 -7.83
N ALA A 84 -11.18 -4.58 -6.70
CA ALA A 84 -10.16 -4.40 -5.66
C ALA A 84 -9.56 -5.75 -5.23
N PHE A 85 -8.29 -5.97 -5.56
CA PHE A 85 -7.52 -7.18 -5.29
C PHE A 85 -6.40 -6.89 -4.30
N TRP A 86 -6.69 -7.04 -3.00
CA TRP A 86 -5.64 -7.15 -2.00
C TRP A 86 -5.09 -8.58 -2.03
N VAL A 87 -3.85 -8.76 -2.46
CA VAL A 87 -3.33 -10.09 -2.84
C VAL A 87 -3.22 -11.08 -1.68
N HIS A 88 -3.19 -10.59 -0.44
CA HIS A 88 -3.09 -11.40 0.77
C HIS A 88 -4.43 -12.02 1.18
N ASP A 89 -5.53 -11.26 1.00
CA ASP A 89 -6.90 -11.75 1.18
C ASP A 89 -7.87 -10.90 0.32
N PRO A 90 -8.14 -11.34 -0.92
CA PRO A 90 -9.00 -10.63 -1.86
C PRO A 90 -10.42 -10.41 -1.34
N SER A 91 -10.88 -11.22 -0.39
CA SER A 91 -12.24 -11.13 0.15
C SER A 91 -12.48 -9.91 1.02
N LYS A 92 -11.42 -9.21 1.45
CA LYS A 92 -11.53 -8.08 2.39
C LYS A 92 -11.99 -6.77 1.76
N PHE A 93 -11.79 -6.60 0.46
CA PHE A 93 -12.03 -5.30 -0.22
C PHE A 93 -13.00 -5.37 -1.38
N SER A 94 -13.33 -6.56 -1.85
CA SER A 94 -14.27 -6.75 -2.94
C SER A 94 -15.22 -7.88 -2.60
N SER A 95 -16.52 -7.61 -2.72
CA SER A 95 -17.58 -8.63 -2.68
C SER A 95 -17.97 -9.14 -4.08
N THR A 96 -17.32 -8.64 -5.13
CA THR A 96 -17.64 -8.99 -6.52
C THR A 96 -17.24 -10.42 -6.82
N ALA A 97 -18.19 -11.27 -7.22
CA ALA A 97 -17.95 -12.69 -7.48
C ALA A 97 -16.86 -12.94 -8.55
N ALA A 98 -16.70 -12.03 -9.52
CA ALA A 98 -15.65 -12.11 -10.53
C ALA A 98 -14.23 -11.94 -9.94
N VAL A 99 -14.08 -11.03 -8.98
CA VAL A 99 -12.84 -10.80 -8.23
C VAL A 99 -12.51 -12.04 -7.40
N HIS A 100 -13.48 -12.57 -6.65
CA HIS A 100 -13.29 -13.79 -5.87
C HIS A 100 -12.89 -14.99 -6.74
N ARG A 101 -13.62 -15.26 -7.84
CA ARG A 101 -13.28 -16.36 -8.76
C ARG A 101 -11.88 -16.23 -9.34
N THR A 102 -11.49 -15.02 -9.71
CA THR A 102 -10.16 -14.76 -10.27
C THR A 102 -9.08 -14.95 -9.21
N ALA A 103 -9.32 -14.50 -7.98
CA ALA A 103 -8.31 -14.63 -6.95
C ALA A 103 -8.19 -16.07 -6.41
N SER A 104 -9.28 -16.83 -6.35
CA SER A 104 -9.28 -18.25 -5.97
C SER A 104 -8.58 -19.17 -6.98
N SER A 105 -8.28 -18.72 -8.20
CA SER A 105 -7.51 -19.52 -9.16
C SER A 105 -6.01 -19.48 -8.91
N PHE A 106 -5.54 -18.69 -7.95
CA PHE A 106 -4.14 -18.57 -7.62
C PHE A 106 -3.78 -19.36 -6.34
N PRO A 107 -2.54 -19.88 -6.22
CA PRO A 107 -2.11 -20.56 -5.01
C PRO A 107 -2.12 -19.63 -3.79
N LEU A 108 -2.07 -20.17 -2.58
CA LEU A 108 -1.85 -19.33 -1.41
C LEU A 108 -0.43 -18.71 -1.47
N LEU A 109 -0.30 -17.48 -1.01
CA LEU A 109 1.01 -16.87 -0.82
C LEU A 109 1.70 -17.48 0.41
N PRO A 110 3.04 -17.62 0.40
CA PRO A 110 3.76 -18.07 1.59
C PRO A 110 3.50 -17.11 2.77
N PRO A 111 3.26 -17.63 3.99
CA PRO A 111 3.19 -16.77 5.17
C PRO A 111 4.55 -16.12 5.40
N ASP A 112 4.55 -14.84 5.80
CA ASP A 112 5.75 -14.05 6.10
C ASP A 112 6.84 -14.09 5.01
N GLU A 113 6.42 -14.10 3.74
CA GLU A 113 7.32 -14.19 2.60
C GLU A 113 8.39 -13.09 2.57
N ARG A 114 9.67 -13.49 2.67
CA ARG A 114 10.83 -12.59 2.76
C ARG A 114 12.04 -13.21 2.04
N PRO A 115 12.45 -12.72 0.86
CA PRO A 115 11.85 -11.65 0.06
C PRO A 115 10.51 -12.05 -0.58
N ALA A 116 9.62 -11.08 -0.80
CA ALA A 116 8.24 -11.28 -1.22
C ALA A 116 8.08 -11.49 -2.75
N ARG A 117 8.82 -12.46 -3.31
CA ARG A 117 8.91 -12.70 -4.77
C ARG A 117 7.61 -13.24 -5.37
N ALA A 118 7.01 -14.26 -4.75
CA ALA A 118 5.71 -14.78 -5.16
C ALA A 118 4.61 -13.72 -5.00
N THR A 119 4.74 -12.86 -4.01
CA THR A 119 3.82 -11.73 -3.81
C THR A 119 3.88 -10.71 -4.95
N ILE A 120 5.07 -10.37 -5.47
CA ILE A 120 5.14 -9.46 -6.64
C ILE A 120 4.64 -10.12 -7.92
N GLU A 121 4.95 -11.40 -8.12
CA GLU A 121 4.44 -12.16 -9.27
C GLU A 121 2.91 -12.25 -9.24
N ARG A 122 2.33 -12.47 -8.04
CA ARG A 122 0.87 -12.48 -7.84
C ARG A 122 0.20 -11.20 -8.29
N VAL A 123 0.75 -10.03 -7.96
CA VAL A 123 0.17 -8.73 -8.36
C VAL A 123 0.08 -8.64 -9.88
N VAL A 124 1.17 -9.00 -10.58
CA VAL A 124 1.24 -8.93 -12.04
C VAL A 124 0.38 -10.01 -12.71
N ASP A 125 0.34 -11.21 -12.17
CA ASP A 125 -0.50 -12.27 -12.72
C ASP A 125 -2.00 -11.96 -12.56
N LEU A 126 -2.41 -11.37 -11.43
CA LEU A 126 -3.78 -10.91 -11.24
C LEU A 126 -4.16 -9.84 -12.26
N PHE A 127 -3.25 -8.92 -12.56
CA PHE A 127 -3.46 -7.93 -13.62
C PHE A 127 -3.70 -8.57 -14.99
N PHE A 128 -2.86 -9.53 -15.38
CA PHE A 128 -3.06 -10.26 -16.64
C PHE A 128 -4.30 -11.15 -16.65
N SER A 129 -4.67 -11.71 -15.50
CA SER A 129 -5.91 -12.49 -15.36
C SER A 129 -7.15 -11.61 -15.49
N PHE A 130 -7.10 -10.38 -14.94
CA PHE A 130 -8.13 -9.37 -15.12
C PHE A 130 -8.29 -8.97 -16.58
N LEU A 131 -7.18 -8.62 -17.26
CA LEU A 131 -7.16 -8.22 -18.68
C LEU A 131 -7.73 -9.28 -19.65
N LYS A 132 -7.70 -10.56 -19.28
CA LYS A 132 -8.30 -11.64 -20.08
C LYS A 132 -9.83 -11.67 -20.02
N LYS A 133 -10.42 -11.07 -18.99
CA LYS A 133 -11.86 -11.18 -18.67
C LYS A 133 -12.58 -9.86 -18.79
N GLU A 134 -11.90 -8.76 -18.48
CA GLU A 134 -12.48 -7.43 -18.35
C GLU A 134 -11.56 -6.39 -19.01
N ALA A 135 -12.16 -5.32 -19.54
CA ALA A 135 -11.42 -4.16 -20.00
C ALA A 135 -10.88 -3.35 -18.81
N LEU A 136 -9.79 -2.62 -19.00
CA LEU A 136 -9.29 -1.71 -17.95
C LEU A 136 -10.31 -0.59 -17.71
N PRO A 137 -10.57 -0.24 -16.43
CA PRO A 137 -11.35 0.95 -16.10
C PRO A 137 -10.48 2.22 -16.29
N GLU A 138 -11.04 3.38 -15.96
CA GLU A 138 -10.39 4.68 -16.18
C GLU A 138 -9.03 4.82 -15.50
N VAL A 139 -8.84 4.15 -14.35
CA VAL A 139 -7.57 4.14 -13.62
C VAL A 139 -7.27 2.72 -13.12
N SER A 140 -6.04 2.26 -13.32
CA SER A 140 -5.55 1.01 -12.75
C SER A 140 -4.32 1.28 -11.89
N LEU A 141 -4.36 0.89 -10.62
CA LEU A 141 -3.26 1.04 -9.67
C LEU A 141 -2.73 -0.32 -9.25
N LEU A 142 -1.53 -0.63 -9.71
CA LEU A 142 -0.74 -1.78 -9.27
C LEU A 142 0.29 -1.31 -8.25
N TRP A 143 0.58 -2.13 -7.24
CA TRP A 143 1.66 -1.85 -6.31
C TRP A 143 2.41 -3.10 -5.89
N LEU A 144 3.73 -3.01 -5.98
CA LEU A 144 4.68 -4.02 -5.57
C LEU A 144 5.38 -3.53 -4.30
N SER A 145 5.27 -4.28 -3.19
CA SER A 145 5.93 -3.94 -1.92
C SER A 145 7.44 -4.21 -1.90
N GLU A 146 7.98 -4.81 -2.97
CA GLU A 146 9.42 -4.91 -3.18
C GLU A 146 9.87 -3.80 -4.13
N PRO A 147 11.09 -3.27 -3.98
CA PRO A 147 12.17 -3.79 -3.14
C PRO A 147 12.21 -3.27 -1.69
N ASP A 148 11.20 -2.53 -1.24
CA ASP A 148 11.16 -1.90 0.09
C ASP A 148 11.36 -2.91 1.24
N ILE A 149 10.61 -4.01 1.24
CA ILE A 149 10.71 -5.07 2.26
C ILE A 149 12.15 -5.60 2.33
N THR A 150 12.73 -5.97 1.18
CA THR A 150 14.09 -6.52 1.12
C THR A 150 15.15 -5.49 1.53
N TYR A 151 14.97 -4.23 1.14
CA TYR A 151 15.90 -3.15 1.54
C TYR A 151 15.88 -2.92 3.05
N HIS A 152 14.71 -2.93 3.68
CA HIS A 152 14.61 -2.82 5.15
C HIS A 152 15.31 -3.97 5.89
N MET A 153 15.31 -5.18 5.34
CA MET A 153 15.90 -6.35 6.00
C MET A 153 17.41 -6.48 5.77
N PHE A 154 17.85 -6.31 4.53
CA PHE A 154 19.23 -6.64 4.13
C PHE A 154 20.09 -5.41 3.81
N GLY A 155 19.46 -4.26 3.58
CA GLY A 155 20.13 -3.06 3.09
C GLY A 155 20.36 -3.07 1.57
N LEU A 156 20.60 -1.87 1.05
CA LEU A 156 20.69 -1.58 -0.39
C LEU A 156 21.77 -2.36 -1.15
N GLN A 157 22.88 -2.68 -0.49
CA GLN A 157 24.06 -3.29 -1.12
C GLN A 157 24.06 -4.82 -1.07
N HIS A 158 23.09 -5.43 -0.40
CA HIS A 158 23.07 -6.88 -0.23
C HIS A 158 22.74 -7.60 -1.56
N PRO A 159 23.35 -8.76 -1.87
CA PRO A 159 23.05 -9.51 -3.10
C PRO A 159 21.56 -9.83 -3.27
N THR A 160 20.87 -10.19 -2.18
CA THR A 160 19.40 -10.41 -2.19
C THR A 160 18.61 -9.18 -2.61
N ALA A 161 19.05 -7.98 -2.24
CA ALA A 161 18.43 -6.72 -2.64
C ALA A 161 18.52 -6.51 -4.16
N ARG A 162 19.66 -6.87 -4.76
CA ARG A 162 19.85 -6.85 -6.21
C ARG A 162 19.00 -7.89 -6.93
N GLU A 163 18.94 -9.11 -6.41
CA GLU A 163 18.11 -10.18 -6.98
C GLU A 163 16.62 -9.80 -6.98
N VAL A 164 16.13 -9.20 -5.90
CA VAL A 164 14.75 -8.74 -5.80
C VAL A 164 14.48 -7.58 -6.74
N LEU A 165 15.43 -6.65 -6.91
CA LEU A 165 15.31 -5.59 -7.89
C LEU A 165 15.20 -6.15 -9.32
N HIS A 166 15.98 -7.19 -9.67
CA HIS A 166 15.84 -7.89 -10.95
C HIS A 166 14.46 -8.56 -11.11
N GLU A 167 13.89 -9.09 -10.02
CA GLU A 167 12.55 -9.68 -10.05
C GLU A 167 11.47 -8.60 -10.25
N VAL A 168 11.58 -7.44 -9.59
CA VAL A 168 10.69 -6.28 -9.82
C VAL A 168 10.81 -5.79 -11.27
N ASP A 169 12.03 -5.66 -11.80
CA ASP A 169 12.29 -5.29 -13.19
C ASP A 169 11.66 -6.29 -14.18
N ARG A 170 11.83 -7.60 -13.94
CA ARG A 170 11.19 -8.65 -14.74
C ARG A 170 9.67 -8.51 -14.75
N GLN A 171 9.06 -8.30 -13.59
CA GLN A 171 7.61 -8.16 -13.46
C GLN A 171 7.09 -6.89 -14.16
N PHE A 172 7.79 -5.77 -14.02
CA PHE A 172 7.48 -4.55 -14.75
C PHE A 172 7.65 -4.74 -16.27
N GLY A 173 8.71 -5.44 -16.69
CA GLY A 173 8.97 -5.77 -18.09
C GLY A 173 7.82 -6.52 -18.75
N ARG A 174 7.13 -7.41 -18.02
CA ARG A 174 5.90 -8.08 -18.52
C ARG A 174 4.78 -7.07 -18.80
N ILE A 175 4.54 -6.13 -17.87
CA ILE A 175 3.51 -5.08 -18.04
C ILE A 175 3.89 -4.16 -19.20
N PHE A 176 5.15 -3.75 -19.28
CA PHE A 176 5.66 -2.89 -20.34
C PHE A 176 5.56 -3.55 -21.72
N ALA A 177 5.83 -4.85 -21.82
CA ALA A 177 5.68 -5.61 -23.06
C ALA A 177 4.22 -5.61 -23.54
N TRP A 178 3.27 -5.88 -22.65
CA TRP A 178 1.84 -5.79 -22.98
C TRP A 178 1.42 -4.37 -23.38
N TRP A 179 1.92 -3.36 -22.68
CA TRP A 179 1.62 -1.97 -22.99
C TRP A 179 2.13 -1.60 -24.39
N SER A 180 3.38 -1.94 -24.70
CA SER A 180 3.99 -1.68 -26.02
C SER A 180 3.28 -2.45 -27.14
N GLU A 181 2.87 -3.69 -26.87
CA GLU A 181 2.20 -4.53 -27.86
C GLU A 181 0.76 -4.09 -28.11
N LYS A 182 0.04 -3.60 -27.10
CA LYS A 182 -1.41 -3.39 -27.17
C LYS A 182 -1.86 -2.10 -26.48
N GLY A 183 -1.46 -1.91 -25.22
CA GLY A 183 -1.96 -0.81 -24.38
C GLY A 183 -1.78 0.58 -24.98
N GLU A 184 -0.64 0.86 -25.61
CA GLU A 184 -0.37 2.16 -26.25
C GLU A 184 -1.37 2.47 -27.36
N ARG A 185 -1.65 1.50 -28.25
CA ARG A 185 -2.64 1.68 -29.33
C ARG A 185 -4.07 1.78 -28.82
N GLU A 186 -4.34 1.25 -27.64
CA GLU A 186 -5.63 1.38 -26.94
C GLU A 186 -5.74 2.69 -26.14
N GLY A 187 -4.72 3.56 -26.20
CA GLY A 187 -4.71 4.85 -25.52
C GLY A 187 -4.44 4.76 -24.01
N VAL A 188 -3.93 3.63 -23.53
CA VAL A 188 -3.56 3.45 -22.13
C VAL A 188 -2.28 4.25 -21.84
N GLN A 189 -2.32 5.15 -20.86
CA GLN A 189 -1.12 5.82 -20.36
C GLN A 189 -0.49 4.98 -19.24
N LEU A 190 0.80 4.67 -19.38
CA LEU A 190 1.56 3.93 -18.37
C LEU A 190 2.43 4.89 -17.56
N ILE A 191 2.25 4.88 -16.24
CA ILE A 191 3.03 5.67 -15.28
C ILE A 191 3.71 4.71 -14.30
N LEU A 192 5.03 4.82 -14.16
CA LEU A 192 5.80 4.15 -13.12
C LEU A 192 6.27 5.18 -12.10
N ALA A 193 6.00 4.94 -10.83
CA ALA A 193 6.38 5.82 -9.73
C ALA A 193 6.66 5.00 -8.47
N SER A 194 7.30 5.65 -7.50
CA SER A 194 7.52 5.14 -6.15
C SER A 194 7.12 6.22 -5.15
N ASP A 195 6.68 5.82 -3.96
CA ASP A 195 6.40 6.72 -2.85
C ASP A 195 7.65 7.26 -2.17
N HIS A 196 8.75 6.50 -2.17
CA HIS A 196 10.01 6.95 -1.60
C HIS A 196 11.24 6.17 -2.08
N GLY A 197 12.42 6.76 -1.87
CA GLY A 197 13.71 6.08 -2.02
C GLY A 197 14.14 5.34 -0.74
N HIS A 198 15.40 4.95 -0.70
CA HIS A 198 16.04 4.35 0.48
C HIS A 198 17.42 4.96 0.71
N ALA A 199 17.87 4.96 1.96
CA ALA A 199 19.19 5.42 2.35
C ALA A 199 19.89 4.39 3.24
N ILE A 200 21.23 4.42 3.24
CA ILE A 200 22.04 3.59 4.13
C ILE A 200 21.97 4.19 5.54
N ILE A 201 21.59 3.39 6.52
CA ILE A 201 21.56 3.78 7.92
C ILE A 201 22.94 3.52 8.52
N GLY A 202 23.70 4.59 8.80
CA GLY A 202 25.05 4.48 9.38
C GLY A 202 25.06 4.26 10.89
N GLU A 203 24.14 4.88 11.62
CA GLU A 203 24.05 4.80 13.08
C GLU A 203 22.58 4.76 13.52
N LYS A 204 22.31 4.06 14.64
CA LYS A 204 21.01 4.12 15.34
C LYS A 204 21.20 4.79 16.69
N VAL A 205 20.50 5.89 16.90
CA VAL A 205 20.53 6.64 18.16
C VAL A 205 19.27 6.34 18.97
N SER A 206 19.43 6.00 20.25
CA SER A 206 18.29 5.77 21.16
C SER A 206 17.85 7.08 21.80
N VAL A 207 16.75 7.64 21.31
CA VAL A 207 16.13 8.85 21.88
C VAL A 207 15.82 8.66 23.37
N LEU A 208 15.28 7.50 23.74
CA LEU A 208 14.96 7.16 25.12
C LEU A 208 16.19 7.20 26.04
N ASN A 209 17.32 6.64 25.59
CA ASN A 209 18.56 6.70 26.37
C ASN A 209 19.07 8.15 26.52
N HIS A 210 18.93 8.97 25.47
CA HIS A 210 19.28 10.39 25.54
C HIS A 210 18.39 11.19 26.50
N LEU A 211 17.08 10.93 26.48
CA LEU A 211 16.12 11.54 27.41
C LEU A 211 16.42 11.13 28.85
N GLN A 212 16.64 9.83 29.10
CA GLN A 212 16.97 9.34 30.43
C GLN A 212 18.28 9.95 30.96
N ARG A 213 19.32 10.07 30.11
CA ARG A 213 20.57 10.77 30.46
C ARG A 213 20.38 12.26 30.74
N SER A 214 19.34 12.86 30.19
CA SER A 214 18.99 14.28 30.40
C SER A 214 18.08 14.49 31.61
N GLY A 215 17.75 13.43 32.36
CA GLY A 215 16.96 13.48 33.59
C GLY A 215 15.47 13.20 33.43
N PHE A 216 14.99 12.84 32.24
CA PHE A 216 13.59 12.46 32.02
C PHE A 216 13.30 11.05 32.56
N LYS A 217 12.13 10.87 33.17
CA LYS A 217 11.61 9.56 33.58
C LYS A 217 11.02 8.84 32.36
N VAL A 218 11.73 7.84 31.85
CA VAL A 218 11.28 7.04 30.71
C VAL A 218 10.61 5.76 31.20
N GLY A 219 9.46 5.41 30.62
CA GLY A 219 8.67 4.24 31.01
C GLY A 219 7.99 3.56 29.82
N TYR A 220 7.36 2.41 30.08
CA TYR A 220 6.68 1.62 29.04
C TYR A 220 5.28 2.12 28.71
N GLU A 221 4.72 3.05 29.48
CA GLU A 221 3.42 3.69 29.28
C GLU A 221 3.50 5.15 29.75
N LEU A 222 2.86 6.05 29.01
CA LEU A 222 2.67 7.44 29.44
C LEU A 222 1.75 7.48 30.68
N THR A 223 2.33 7.84 31.82
CA THR A 223 1.63 8.03 33.11
C THR A 223 2.04 9.39 33.69
N PRO A 224 1.37 9.90 34.73
CA PRO A 224 1.78 11.17 35.36
C PRO A 224 3.25 11.19 35.85
N ASP A 225 3.85 10.02 36.08
CA ASP A 225 5.24 9.86 36.53
C ASP A 225 6.21 9.45 35.40
N VAL A 226 5.74 9.37 34.15
CA VAL A 226 6.55 9.00 32.99
C VAL A 226 6.52 10.15 31.98
N ASP A 227 7.67 10.77 31.78
CA ASP A 227 7.84 11.90 30.88
C ASP A 227 7.89 11.47 29.40
N ALA A 228 8.32 10.23 29.11
CA ALA A 228 8.44 9.70 27.74
C ALA A 228 8.31 8.16 27.65
N GLN A 229 7.81 7.67 26.52
CA GLN A 229 7.62 6.27 26.16
C GLN A 229 8.15 5.99 24.75
#